data_AF-A0A6C0J482-F1
#
_entry.id   AF-A0A6C0J482-F1
#
_cell.length_a   1.000
_cell.length_b   1.000
_cell.length_c   1.000
_cell.angle_alpha   90.00
_cell.angle_beta   90.00
_cell.angle_gamma   90.00
#
_symmetry.space_group_name_H-M   'P 1'
#
loop_
_entity.id
_entity.type
_entity.pdbx_description
1 polymer ?
#
loop_
_entity_poly.entity_id
_entity_poly.type
_entity_poly.pdbx_seq_one_letter_code
_entity_poly.pdbx_strand_id
1 'polypeptide(L)'
;MSTTIIYPHRIEFLNRGKCSVCGSLTQKIVNTNLSHFFGWTSCNQKDCDEKIKQSYNETTTDIETLIKKYGEKITIKRSNNTLEHDWEFDSNASKEVKDGPYWVFVKNISQNKRKEVTLDSIDELNKVLK
;
A
#
# COMPACT_ATOMS: atom_id res chain seq x y z
N MET A 1 20.19 -16.47 11.33
CA MET A 1 19.77 -15.92 10.02
C MET A 1 18.25 -15.89 9.98
N SER A 2 17.62 -14.73 9.87
CA SER A 2 16.29 -14.57 9.25
C SER A 2 15.96 -13.08 9.19
N THR A 3 16.28 -12.43 8.08
CA THR A 3 15.74 -11.11 7.76
C THR A 3 14.28 -11.30 7.40
N THR A 4 13.43 -11.24 8.43
CA THR A 4 11.97 -11.33 8.30
C THR A 4 11.48 -10.17 7.45
N ILE A 5 11.01 -10.44 6.22
CA ILE A 5 10.33 -9.43 5.41
C ILE A 5 8.89 -9.36 5.94
N ILE A 6 8.70 -8.53 6.97
CA ILE A 6 7.40 -8.39 7.64
C ILE A 6 6.54 -7.37 6.89
N TYR A 7 7.12 -6.43 6.14
CA TYR A 7 6.40 -5.38 5.43
C TYR A 7 5.77 -5.87 4.12
N PRO A 8 4.66 -5.25 3.69
CA PRO A 8 4.07 -5.55 2.39
C PRO A 8 5.03 -5.10 1.28
N HIS A 9 5.03 -5.85 0.18
CA HIS A 9 5.92 -5.65 -0.96
C HIS A 9 5.20 -5.95 -2.26
N ARG A 10 5.81 -5.56 -3.38
CA ARG A 10 5.31 -5.93 -4.72
C ARG A 10 5.40 -7.44 -4.88
N ILE A 11 4.25 -8.07 -5.10
CA ILE A 11 4.12 -9.49 -5.40
C ILE A 11 4.49 -9.68 -6.88
N GLU A 12 5.79 -9.78 -7.15
CA GLU A 12 6.30 -10.10 -8.48
C GLU A 12 6.14 -11.59 -8.81
N PHE A 13 6.08 -11.92 -10.11
CA PHE A 13 6.06 -13.31 -10.59
C PHE A 13 7.26 -14.15 -10.08
N LEU A 14 8.40 -13.50 -9.78
CA LEU A 14 9.64 -14.14 -9.34
C LEU A 14 9.60 -14.65 -7.89
N ASN A 15 8.72 -14.11 -7.04
CA ASN A 15 8.55 -14.56 -5.65
C ASN A 15 7.45 -15.62 -5.48
N ARG A 16 6.83 -16.05 -6.57
CA ARG A 16 5.85 -17.16 -6.54
C ARG A 16 6.55 -18.41 -6.03
N GLY A 17 6.08 -18.90 -4.88
CA GLY A 17 6.60 -20.12 -4.29
C GLY A 17 7.21 -19.93 -2.90
N LYS A 18 7.51 -18.71 -2.43
CA LYS A 18 8.17 -18.50 -1.13
C LYS A 18 7.32 -17.71 -0.14
N CYS A 19 7.27 -18.14 1.11
CA CYS A 19 6.65 -17.35 2.17
C CYS A 19 7.45 -16.08 2.48
N SER A 20 6.78 -14.93 2.57
CA SER A 20 7.38 -13.63 2.90
C SER A 20 7.98 -13.59 4.31
N VAL A 21 7.43 -14.40 5.23
CA VAL A 21 7.85 -14.40 6.65
C VAL A 21 9.03 -15.33 6.88
N CYS A 22 8.92 -16.59 6.47
CA CYS A 22 9.91 -17.63 6.80
C CYS A 22 10.77 -18.08 5.60
N GLY A 23 10.48 -17.60 4.39
CA GLY A 23 11.23 -17.93 3.18
C GLY A 23 11.04 -19.36 2.65
N SER A 24 10.19 -20.18 3.28
CA SER A 24 9.97 -21.57 2.89
C SER A 24 9.31 -21.68 1.51
N LEU A 25 9.75 -22.64 0.71
CA LEU A 25 9.10 -22.99 -0.54
C LEU A 25 7.78 -23.73 -0.26
N THR A 26 6.69 -23.31 -0.89
CA THR A 26 5.35 -23.93 -0.72
C THR A 26 4.56 -23.95 -2.03
N GLN A 27 3.79 -25.01 -2.22
CA GLN A 27 2.81 -25.14 -3.32
C GLN A 27 1.45 -24.53 -2.98
N LYS A 28 1.17 -24.29 -1.68
CA LYS A 28 -0.09 -23.75 -1.18
C LYS A 28 0.16 -22.35 -0.64
N ILE A 29 0.14 -21.38 -1.56
CA ILE A 29 0.36 -19.98 -1.26
C ILE A 29 -0.97 -19.24 -1.20
N VAL A 30 -1.18 -18.50 -0.11
CA VAL A 30 -2.26 -17.50 -0.03
C VAL A 30 -1.65 -16.12 -0.22
N ASN A 31 -2.20 -15.39 -1.20
CA ASN A 31 -1.84 -14.02 -1.48
C ASN A 31 -2.83 -13.09 -0.77
N THR A 32 -2.31 -12.17 0.02
CA THR A 32 -3.10 -11.11 0.66
C THR A 32 -2.92 -9.85 -0.17
N ASN A 33 -3.77 -9.64 -1.18
CA ASN A 33 -3.69 -8.43 -2.01
C ASN A 33 -4.21 -7.23 -1.22
N LEU A 34 -3.32 -6.32 -0.83
CA LEU A 34 -3.62 -5.03 -0.19
C LEU A 34 -4.06 -3.97 -1.20
N SER A 35 -3.31 -3.90 -2.30
CA SER A 35 -3.47 -2.98 -3.41
C SER A 35 -2.88 -3.64 -4.65
N HIS A 36 -2.88 -2.95 -5.80
CA HIS A 36 -2.45 -3.45 -7.10
C HIS A 36 -1.10 -4.22 -7.04
N PHE A 37 -1.18 -5.54 -6.89
CA PHE A 37 -0.05 -6.47 -6.70
C PHE A 37 0.83 -6.19 -5.48
N PHE A 38 0.28 -5.57 -4.43
CA PHE A 38 1.01 -5.29 -3.19
C PHE A 38 0.47 -6.15 -2.05
N GLY A 39 1.36 -6.74 -1.25
CA GLY A 39 0.93 -7.57 -0.12
C GLY A 39 1.96 -8.57 0.36
N TRP A 40 1.49 -9.73 0.82
CA TRP A 40 2.32 -10.83 1.29
C TRP A 40 1.95 -12.17 0.66
N THR A 41 2.93 -13.04 0.63
CA THR A 41 2.84 -14.45 0.25
C THR A 41 2.96 -15.29 1.52
N SER A 42 1.89 -16.00 1.91
CA SER A 42 1.91 -16.88 3.10
C SER A 42 2.07 -18.36 2.74
N CYS A 43 2.75 -19.13 3.61
CA CYS A 43 2.75 -20.59 3.60
C CYS A 43 1.59 -21.23 4.39
N ASN A 44 0.65 -20.43 4.90
CA ASN A 44 -0.47 -20.86 5.77
C ASN A 44 -0.05 -21.53 7.08
N GLN A 45 1.16 -21.28 7.55
CA GLN A 45 1.54 -21.62 8.91
C GLN A 45 0.99 -20.53 9.84
N LYS A 46 0.35 -20.95 10.95
CA LYS A 46 -0.28 -20.05 11.92
C LYS A 46 0.63 -18.89 12.33
N ASP A 47 1.89 -19.17 12.67
CA ASP A 47 2.86 -18.16 13.09
C ASP A 47 3.21 -17.15 11.98
N CYS A 48 3.17 -17.59 10.71
CA CYS A 48 3.40 -16.70 9.57
C CYS A 48 2.18 -15.81 9.31
N ASP A 49 0.98 -16.37 9.40
CA ASP A 49 -0.27 -15.63 9.22
C ASP A 49 -0.48 -14.59 10.33
N GLU A 50 -0.15 -14.93 11.58
CA GLU A 50 -0.20 -13.99 12.71
C GLU A 50 0.78 -12.82 12.50
N LYS A 51 2.00 -13.08 12.01
CA LYS A 51 2.98 -12.02 11.69
C LYS A 51 2.54 -11.13 10.54
N ILE A 52 1.94 -11.71 9.48
CA ILE A 52 1.38 -10.93 8.36
C ILE A 52 0.24 -10.06 8.87
N LYS A 53 -0.65 -10.59 9.70
CA LYS A 53 -1.76 -9.83 10.29
C LYS A 53 -1.26 -8.70 11.17
N GLN A 54 -0.24 -8.95 12.00
CA GLN A 54 0.39 -7.90 12.79
C GLN A 54 0.95 -6.80 11.89
N SER A 55 1.72 -7.18 10.85
CA SER A 55 2.24 -6.19 9.91
C SER A 55 1.13 -5.40 9.23
N TYR A 56 0.08 -6.07 8.76
CA TYR A 56 -1.05 -5.41 8.11
C TYR A 56 -1.57 -4.25 8.96
N ASN A 57 -1.81 -4.51 10.24
CA ASN A 57 -2.34 -3.51 11.17
C ASN A 57 -1.35 -2.35 11.43
N GLU A 58 -0.05 -2.62 11.39
CA GLU A 58 1.00 -1.62 11.64
C GLU A 58 1.33 -0.79 10.39
N THR A 59 1.14 -1.35 9.20
CA THR A 59 1.70 -0.81 7.96
C THR A 59 0.66 -0.44 6.93
N THR A 60 -0.63 -0.57 7.23
CA THR A 60 -1.72 -0.33 6.28
C THR A 60 -2.75 0.63 6.87
N THR A 61 -3.31 1.49 6.04
CA THR A 61 -4.50 2.30 6.35
C THR A 61 -5.54 2.02 5.28
N ASP A 62 -6.74 1.62 5.70
CA ASP A 62 -7.82 1.28 4.79
C ASP A 62 -8.37 2.51 4.05
N ILE A 63 -8.91 2.27 2.86
CA ILE A 63 -9.44 3.31 1.99
C ILE A 63 -10.57 4.13 2.63
N GLU A 64 -11.41 3.53 3.47
CA GLU A 64 -12.54 4.22 4.13
C GLU A 64 -12.02 5.25 5.14
N THR A 65 -10.99 4.88 5.91
CA THR A 65 -10.27 5.78 6.82
C THR A 65 -9.61 6.93 6.06
N LEU A 66 -9.01 6.66 4.89
CA LEU A 66 -8.43 7.70 4.04
C LEU A 66 -9.49 8.69 3.54
N ILE A 67 -10.60 8.19 3.00
CA ILE A 67 -11.72 9.01 2.53
C ILE A 67 -12.28 9.87 3.67
N LYS A 68 -12.43 9.29 4.87
CA LYS A 68 -12.89 10.04 6.04
C LYS A 68 -11.93 11.16 6.44
N LYS A 69 -10.62 10.94 6.33
CA LYS A 69 -9.58 11.92 6.71
C LYS A 69 -9.42 13.03 5.66
N TYR A 70 -9.46 12.67 4.38
CA TYR A 70 -9.04 13.54 3.27
C TYR A 70 -10.18 14.02 2.38
N GLY A 71 -11.36 13.42 2.49
CA GLY A 71 -12.49 13.62 1.60
C GLY A 71 -12.54 12.57 0.48
N GLU A 72 -13.69 12.51 -0.20
CA GLU A 72 -13.91 11.64 -1.36
C GLU A 72 -12.99 12.01 -2.54
N LYS A 73 -12.69 13.30 -2.66
CA LYS A 73 -11.83 13.85 -3.71
C LYS A 73 -10.65 14.57 -3.10
N ILE A 74 -9.48 14.34 -3.67
CA ILE A 74 -8.23 14.97 -3.29
C ILE A 74 -7.61 15.73 -4.46
N THR A 75 -6.71 16.65 -4.12
CA THR A 75 -5.84 17.33 -5.07
C THR A 75 -4.45 16.72 -4.97
N ILE A 76 -3.81 16.47 -6.11
CA ILE A 76 -2.42 16.02 -6.16
C ILE A 76 -1.54 17.09 -6.80
N LYS A 77 -0.25 17.07 -6.44
CA LYS A 77 0.77 17.91 -7.07
C LYS A 77 1.64 17.07 -7.99
N ARG A 78 1.88 17.59 -9.19
CA ARG A 78 2.80 16.99 -10.17
C ARG A 78 4.22 17.49 -9.93
N SER A 79 5.18 16.80 -10.53
CA SER A 79 6.61 17.18 -10.48
C SER A 79 6.89 18.57 -11.05
N ASN A 80 6.06 19.06 -11.97
CA ASN A 80 6.14 20.42 -12.54
C ASN A 80 5.38 21.48 -11.71
N ASN A 81 5.05 21.17 -10.44
CA ASN A 81 4.26 22.02 -9.53
C ASN A 81 2.80 22.31 -9.96
N THR A 82 2.29 21.69 -11.02
CA THR A 82 0.87 21.80 -11.38
C THR A 82 0.00 21.02 -10.37
N LEU A 83 -1.11 21.63 -9.95
CA LEU A 83 -2.14 20.98 -9.14
C LEU A 83 -3.17 20.32 -10.05
N GLU A 84 -3.50 19.06 -9.79
CA GLU A 84 -4.59 18.34 -10.46
C GLU A 84 -5.64 17.94 -9.43
N HIS A 85 -6.90 18.26 -9.73
CA HIS A 85 -8.05 18.00 -8.87
C HIS A 85 -8.80 16.72 -9.29
N ASP A 86 -9.86 16.39 -8.55
CA ASP A 86 -10.76 15.26 -8.83
C ASP A 86 -10.06 13.90 -8.87
N TRP A 87 -9.08 13.71 -8.00
CA TRP A 87 -8.48 12.40 -7.74
C TRP A 87 -9.20 11.71 -6.59
N GLU A 88 -9.31 10.40 -6.66
CA GLU A 88 -9.97 9.55 -5.67
C GLU A 88 -8.99 8.47 -5.22
N PHE A 89 -9.07 8.04 -3.97
CA PHE A 89 -8.33 6.85 -3.54
C PHE A 89 -8.83 5.62 -4.30
N ASP A 90 -7.92 4.78 -4.77
CA ASP A 90 -8.22 3.53 -5.49
C ASP A 90 -7.68 2.29 -4.73
N SER A 91 -6.99 2.51 -3.61
CA SER A 91 -6.47 1.44 -2.76
C SER A 91 -6.33 1.85 -1.30
N ASN A 92 -6.04 0.88 -0.45
CA ASN A 92 -5.46 1.12 0.87
C ASN A 92 -4.08 1.79 0.71
N ALA A 93 -3.69 2.57 1.73
CA ALA A 93 -2.33 3.07 1.85
C ALA A 93 -1.46 2.05 2.59
N SER A 94 -0.20 1.90 2.22
CA SER A 94 0.74 1.03 2.91
C SER A 94 2.18 1.53 2.85
N LYS A 95 3.01 1.15 3.83
CA LYS A 95 4.46 1.42 3.81
C LYS A 95 5.27 0.12 3.74
N GLU A 96 6.35 0.14 2.97
CA GLU A 96 7.18 -1.04 2.69
C GLU A 96 8.33 -1.22 3.70
N VAL A 97 8.57 -0.23 4.55
CA VAL A 97 9.63 -0.22 5.57
C VAL A 97 9.19 0.58 6.79
N LYS A 98 9.82 0.33 7.94
CA LYS A 98 9.44 0.91 9.24
C LYS A 98 9.31 2.43 9.23
N ASP A 99 10.33 3.10 8.70
CA ASP A 99 10.49 4.55 8.72
C ASP A 99 10.23 5.17 7.33
N GLY A 100 9.54 4.43 6.45
CA GLY A 100 9.20 4.88 5.10
C GLY A 100 7.81 5.53 5.02
N PRO A 101 7.53 6.26 3.92
CA PRO A 101 6.25 6.90 3.71
C PRO A 101 5.15 5.87 3.43
N TYR A 102 3.90 6.26 3.73
CA TYR A 102 2.72 5.52 3.26
C TYR A 102 2.43 5.89 1.81
N TRP A 103 2.46 4.89 0.95
CA TRP A 103 2.11 4.97 -0.46
C TRP A 103 0.68 4.54 -0.69
N VAL A 104 0.00 5.17 -1.64
CA VAL A 104 -1.38 4.86 -2.01
C VAL A 104 -1.61 5.06 -3.50
N PHE A 105 -2.44 4.21 -4.10
CA PHE A 105 -2.91 4.43 -5.46
C PHE A 105 -4.12 5.34 -5.48
N VAL A 106 -4.08 6.30 -6.39
CA VAL A 106 -5.16 7.24 -6.65
C VAL A 106 -5.52 7.16 -8.13
N LYS A 107 -6.80 7.41 -8.43
CA LYS A 107 -7.31 7.43 -9.80
C LYS A 107 -7.97 8.77 -10.10
N ASN A 108 -7.90 9.17 -11.35
CA ASN A 108 -8.71 10.24 -11.90
C ASN A 108 -9.62 9.62 -12.96
N ILE A 109 -10.92 9.53 -12.65
CA ILE A 109 -11.92 8.89 -13.52
C ILE A 109 -12.04 9.66 -14.85
N SER A 110 -12.08 10.99 -14.79
CA SER A 110 -12.26 11.84 -15.97
C SER A 110 -11.12 11.71 -16.99
N GLN A 111 -9.90 11.48 -16.51
CA GLN A 111 -8.71 11.34 -17.34
C GLN A 111 -8.33 9.88 -17.61
N ASN A 112 -9.06 8.93 -17.03
CA ASN A 112 -8.72 7.51 -17.01
C ASN A 112 -7.24 7.26 -16.63
N LYS A 113 -6.76 7.95 -15.58
CA LYS A 113 -5.38 7.85 -15.10
C LYS A 113 -5.33 7.25 -13.71
N ARG A 114 -4.23 6.55 -13.44
CA ARG A 114 -3.84 6.09 -12.11
C ARG A 114 -2.45 6.57 -11.78
N LYS A 115 -2.21 6.81 -10.50
CA LYS A 115 -0.92 7.23 -10.00
C LYS A 115 -0.71 6.73 -8.58
N GLU A 116 0.54 6.45 -8.24
CA GLU A 116 0.96 6.19 -6.87
C GLU A 116 1.51 7.49 -6.25
N VAL A 117 1.07 7.82 -5.04
CA VAL A 117 1.48 9.03 -4.31
C VAL A 117 1.70 8.70 -2.83
N THR A 118 2.41 9.58 -2.11
CA THR A 118 2.58 9.46 -0.66
C THR A 118 1.50 10.25 0.09
N LEU A 119 1.06 9.75 1.24
CA LEU A 119 0.14 10.49 2.12
C LEU A 119 0.76 11.83 2.58
N ASP A 120 2.08 11.88 2.80
CA ASP A 120 2.79 13.10 3.18
C ASP A 120 2.59 14.21 2.13
N SER A 121 2.66 13.86 0.84
CA SER A 121 2.44 14.84 -0.24
C SER A 121 1.01 15.40 -0.27
N ILE A 122 0.02 14.59 0.16
CA ILE A 122 -1.37 15.01 0.29
C ILE A 122 -1.55 15.89 1.54
N ASP A 123 -0.93 15.51 2.66
CA ASP A 123 -0.94 16.28 3.91
C ASP A 123 -0.32 17.67 3.73
N GLU A 124 0.81 17.77 3.03
CA GLU A 124 1.46 19.04 2.69
C GLU A 124 0.54 19.94 1.85
N LEU A 125 -0.12 19.39 0.84
CA LEU A 125 -1.06 20.14 0.02
C LEU A 125 -2.27 20.63 0.81
N ASN A 126 -2.84 19.79 1.67
CA ASN A 126 -3.98 20.17 2.49
C ASN A 126 -3.66 21.27 3.51
N LYS A 127 -2.40 21.42 3.91
CA LYS A 127 -1.96 22.55 4.75
C LYS A 127 -1.86 23.86 3.98
N VAL A 128 -1.53 23.79 2.68
CA VAL A 128 -1.39 24.98 1.81
C VAL A 128 -2.75 25.46 1.31
N LEU A 129 -3.71 24.56 1.14
CA LEU A 129 -5.05 24.86 0.60
C LEU A 129 -6.08 25.30 1.65
N LYS A 130 -5.74 25.22 2.95
CA LYS A 130 -6.56 25.70 4.08
C LYS A 130 -6.08 27.07 4.54
#